data_AF-A0AAW3AFM9-F1
#
_entry.id   AF-A0AAW3AFM9-F1
#
_cell.length_a   1.000
_cell.length_b   1.000
_cell.length_c   1.000
_cell.angle_alpha   90.00
_cell.angle_beta   90.00
_cell.angle_gamma   90.00
#
_symmetry.space_group_name_H-M   'P 1'
#
loop_
_entity.id
_entity.type
_entity.pdbx_description
1 polymer ?
#
loop_
_entity_poly.entity_id
_entity_poly.type
_entity_poly.pdbx_seq_one_letter_code
_entity_poly.pdbx_strand_id
1 'polypeptide(L)'
;MEEDARLEATEPYIVAELQAEFVGHSLREVYATICDRLRLTPLTSVAVMFPDVADAWDAVTTLDFSRTYVGSQGALPVIELCRRLPRLQSLTFCDNYLSNNTVWYLAQMALYHPGLERVDLSANEYISWSGAMCLVELVLRNPHIVYVGLRGSTVSAEIVASIEAQTRKNAVSRFRNEDLKRLPPAHPVAMYIRALKHQFAMHQQDGLVSASLLDSGFEELLRVSGRTGELHLFTDKYFSKLKARASPGSLTCEAFLVLLLIEGSTYDETTVEKLKHVFTMFNMEPSVPDPIKDGYVLGRDMADIMTHMYGSRPSDVDVAALQCRLGATAEATTLSWEEFLYIAYPHGPQVGDRLWGMMCTPLSNPIEVMHC
;
A
#
# COMPACT_ATOMS: atom_id res chain seq x y z
N MET A 1 -45.95 0.09 12.41
CA MET A 1 -45.06 0.44 11.29
C MET A 1 -43.67 0.25 11.84
N GLU A 2 -43.02 -0.88 11.55
CA GLU A 2 -41.57 -0.97 11.75
C GLU A 2 -40.99 0.06 10.77
N GLU A 3 -40.33 1.10 11.30
CA GLU A 3 -39.39 1.89 10.49
C GLU A 3 -38.46 0.89 9.81
N ASP A 4 -38.38 0.93 8.48
CA ASP A 4 -37.50 0.04 7.73
C ASP A 4 -36.08 0.38 8.18
N ALA A 5 -35.41 -0.51 8.92
CA ALA A 5 -34.05 -0.30 9.41
C ALA A 5 -33.05 0.09 8.29
N ARG A 6 -33.42 -0.16 7.03
CA ARG A 6 -32.70 0.33 5.85
C ARG A 6 -32.82 1.84 5.64
N LEU A 7 -33.94 2.47 5.99
CA LEU A 7 -34.10 3.93 5.94
C LEU A 7 -33.20 4.61 6.99
N GLU A 8 -33.17 4.11 8.23
CA GLU A 8 -32.28 4.63 9.28
C GLU A 8 -30.79 4.47 8.91
N ALA A 9 -30.43 3.36 8.25
CA ALA A 9 -29.06 3.16 7.80
C ALA A 9 -28.60 4.23 6.79
N THR A 10 -29.50 4.85 6.03
CA THR A 10 -29.14 5.87 5.03
C THR A 10 -28.99 7.28 5.60
N GLU A 11 -29.39 7.52 6.85
CA GLU A 11 -29.29 8.85 7.43
C GLU A 11 -27.85 9.18 7.87
N PRO A 12 -27.40 10.45 7.69
CA PRO A 12 -26.17 10.92 8.30
C PRO A 12 -26.22 10.72 9.81
N TYR A 13 -25.10 10.30 10.41
CA TYR A 13 -25.01 10.09 11.85
C TYR A 13 -23.90 10.95 12.47
N ILE A 14 -24.05 11.27 13.75
CA ILE A 14 -23.06 11.97 14.55
C ILE A 14 -22.51 11.00 15.60
N VAL A 15 -21.21 10.74 15.55
CA VAL A 15 -20.53 9.76 16.41
C VAL A 15 -20.83 9.98 17.90
N ALA A 16 -20.75 11.23 18.36
CA ALA A 16 -20.98 11.58 19.77
C ALA A 16 -22.41 11.28 20.24
N GLU A 17 -23.41 11.42 19.37
CA GLU A 17 -24.82 11.12 19.69
C GLU A 17 -25.01 9.60 19.83
N LEU A 18 -24.41 8.82 18.93
CA LEU A 18 -24.46 7.35 19.00
C LEU A 18 -23.71 6.79 20.23
N GLN A 19 -22.67 7.48 20.71
CA GLN A 19 -21.92 7.10 21.90
C GLN A 19 -22.65 7.44 23.21
N ALA A 20 -23.48 8.49 23.22
CA ALA A 20 -24.19 8.95 24.43
C ALA A 20 -25.12 7.89 25.03
N GLU A 21 -25.57 6.94 24.22
CA GLU A 21 -26.35 5.78 24.66
C GLU A 21 -25.54 4.77 25.49
N PHE A 22 -24.22 4.73 25.30
CA PHE A 22 -23.34 3.67 25.80
C PHE A 22 -22.30 4.18 26.80
N VAL A 23 -22.60 5.24 27.52
CA VAL A 23 -21.69 5.81 28.54
C VAL A 23 -21.27 4.73 29.53
N GLY A 24 -19.96 4.59 29.75
CA GLY A 24 -19.39 3.65 30.70
C GLY A 24 -19.40 2.18 30.23
N HIS A 25 -19.85 1.88 29.00
CA HIS A 25 -19.81 0.54 28.45
C HIS A 25 -18.49 0.27 27.72
N SER A 26 -18.03 -0.97 27.75
CA SER A 26 -16.96 -1.43 26.87
C SER A 26 -17.46 -1.68 25.45
N LEU A 27 -16.57 -1.63 24.47
CA LEU A 27 -16.92 -1.93 23.07
C LEU A 27 -17.49 -3.34 22.91
N ARG A 28 -17.09 -4.28 23.78
CA ARG A 28 -17.62 -5.64 23.80
C ARG A 28 -19.08 -5.68 24.27
N GLU A 29 -19.43 -4.91 25.29
CA GLU A 29 -20.81 -4.79 25.78
C GLU A 29 -21.71 -4.10 24.75
N VAL A 30 -21.17 -3.08 24.07
CA VAL A 30 -21.87 -2.38 22.98
C VAL A 30 -22.13 -3.34 21.83
N TYR A 31 -21.12 -4.11 21.40
CA TYR A 31 -21.26 -5.15 20.37
C TYR A 31 -22.34 -6.18 20.73
N ALA A 32 -22.34 -6.67 21.98
CA ALA A 32 -23.36 -7.61 22.46
C ALA A 32 -24.77 -6.99 22.43
N THR A 33 -24.90 -5.73 22.83
CA THR A 33 -26.17 -4.99 22.80
C THR A 33 -26.69 -4.80 21.37
N ILE A 34 -25.80 -4.46 20.43
CA ILE A 34 -26.15 -4.31 19.01
C ILE A 34 -26.60 -5.67 18.44
N CYS A 35 -25.91 -6.76 18.78
CA CYS A 35 -26.31 -8.10 18.35
C CYS A 35 -27.72 -8.46 18.85
N ASP A 36 -28.03 -8.18 20.12
CA ASP A 36 -29.35 -8.41 20.71
C ASP A 36 -30.45 -7.62 19.97
N ARG A 37 -30.20 -6.33 19.68
CA ARG A 37 -31.11 -5.48 18.90
C ARG A 37 -31.38 -6.02 17.50
N LEU A 38 -30.33 -6.52 16.85
CA LEU A 38 -30.42 -7.15 15.52
C LEU A 38 -30.95 -8.60 15.57
N ARG A 39 -31.24 -9.13 16.77
CA ARG A 39 -31.66 -10.52 17.02
C ARG A 39 -30.65 -11.54 16.48
N LEU A 40 -29.37 -11.24 16.65
CA LEU A 40 -28.23 -12.07 16.25
C LEU A 40 -27.47 -12.54 17.48
N THR A 41 -26.85 -13.73 17.39
CA THR A 41 -25.97 -14.23 18.45
C THR A 41 -24.57 -13.61 18.28
N PRO A 42 -24.01 -12.96 19.31
CA PRO A 42 -22.65 -12.43 19.25
C PRO A 42 -21.64 -13.53 18.95
N LEU A 43 -20.74 -13.31 17.99
CA LEU A 43 -19.66 -14.24 17.73
C LEU A 43 -18.53 -14.00 18.73
N THR A 44 -18.20 -15.02 19.52
CA THR A 44 -17.14 -14.91 20.53
C THR A 44 -15.79 -14.54 19.90
N SER A 45 -15.48 -15.08 18.71
CA SER A 45 -14.26 -14.76 17.96
C SER A 45 -14.17 -13.29 17.55
N VAL A 46 -15.31 -12.62 17.32
CA VAL A 46 -15.39 -11.19 16.99
C VAL A 46 -15.35 -10.36 18.26
N ALA A 47 -16.09 -10.75 19.30
CA ALA A 47 -16.20 -10.01 20.57
C ALA A 47 -14.85 -9.82 21.28
N VAL A 48 -13.94 -10.80 21.17
CA VAL A 48 -12.59 -10.70 21.75
C VAL A 48 -11.68 -9.71 21.04
N MET A 49 -12.01 -9.30 19.81
CA MET A 49 -11.25 -8.30 19.05
C MET A 49 -11.52 -6.87 19.52
N PHE A 50 -12.61 -6.66 20.26
CA PHE A 50 -12.94 -5.36 20.82
C PHE A 50 -12.32 -5.17 22.23
N PRO A 51 -11.76 -3.97 22.52
CA PRO A 51 -11.33 -3.60 23.86
C PRO A 51 -12.43 -3.81 24.89
N ASP A 52 -12.06 -4.47 25.99
CA ASP A 52 -12.95 -4.65 27.15
C ASP A 52 -12.66 -3.60 28.22
N VAL A 53 -12.65 -2.35 27.77
CA VAL A 53 -12.41 -1.16 28.59
C VAL A 53 -13.50 -0.16 28.25
N ALA A 54 -14.12 0.41 29.28
CA ALA A 54 -15.17 1.41 29.12
C ALA A 54 -14.65 2.63 28.35
N ASP A 55 -15.50 3.17 27.48
CA ASP A 55 -15.25 4.42 26.74
C ASP A 55 -13.99 4.43 25.87
N ALA A 56 -13.48 3.25 25.48
CA ALA A 56 -12.28 3.10 24.64
C ALA A 56 -12.51 3.38 23.14
N TRP A 57 -13.42 4.30 22.79
CA TRP A 57 -13.84 4.60 21.41
C TRP A 57 -12.69 5.09 20.53
N ASP A 58 -11.80 5.92 21.09
CA ASP A 58 -10.64 6.50 20.41
C ASP A 58 -9.44 5.55 20.30
N ALA A 59 -9.49 4.38 20.96
CA ALA A 59 -8.37 3.44 20.99
C ALA A 59 -8.30 2.56 19.73
N VAL A 60 -9.39 2.47 18.97
CA VAL A 60 -9.51 1.57 17.81
C VAL A 60 -9.30 2.35 16.52
N THR A 61 -8.15 2.11 15.88
CA THR A 61 -7.80 2.70 14.57
C THR A 61 -7.91 1.69 13.43
N THR A 62 -7.83 0.40 13.75
CA THR A 62 -7.84 -0.68 12.77
C THR A 62 -8.67 -1.84 13.29
N LEU A 63 -9.51 -2.41 12.43
CA LEU A 63 -10.23 -3.64 12.68
C LEU A 63 -10.02 -4.59 11.51
N ASP A 64 -9.47 -5.77 11.81
CA ASP A 64 -9.23 -6.82 10.83
C ASP A 64 -9.96 -8.11 11.21
N PHE A 65 -11.02 -8.41 10.46
CA PHE A 65 -11.83 -9.61 10.60
C PHE A 65 -11.50 -10.63 9.51
N SER A 66 -10.33 -10.57 8.87
CA SER A 66 -9.96 -11.50 7.80
C SER A 66 -10.05 -12.95 8.27
N ARG A 67 -10.75 -13.80 7.51
CA ARG A 67 -10.88 -15.25 7.79
C ARG A 67 -11.43 -15.57 9.18
N THR A 68 -12.30 -14.70 9.74
CA THR A 68 -12.97 -14.98 11.01
C THR A 68 -14.31 -15.70 10.84
N TYR A 69 -14.70 -15.99 9.60
CA TYR A 69 -16.01 -16.56 9.24
C TYR A 69 -17.17 -15.75 9.83
N VAL A 70 -17.03 -14.42 9.89
CA VAL A 70 -18.06 -13.55 10.46
C VAL A 70 -19.37 -13.63 9.68
N GLY A 71 -19.27 -13.89 8.37
CA GLY A 71 -20.41 -14.03 7.48
C GLY A 71 -21.19 -12.72 7.30
N SER A 72 -22.14 -12.74 6.37
CA SER A 72 -22.95 -11.56 6.06
C SER A 72 -23.76 -11.05 7.25
N GLN A 73 -24.29 -11.95 8.10
CA GLN A 73 -25.10 -11.58 9.26
C GLN A 73 -24.26 -11.12 10.44
N GLY A 74 -23.18 -11.84 10.78
CA GLY A 74 -22.30 -11.45 11.89
C GLY A 74 -21.56 -10.14 11.63
N ALA A 75 -21.41 -9.74 10.36
CA ALA A 75 -20.78 -8.48 9.99
C ALA A 75 -21.67 -7.26 10.26
N LEU A 76 -23.01 -7.41 10.28
CA LEU A 76 -23.93 -6.28 10.48
C LEU A 76 -23.75 -5.61 11.85
N PRO A 77 -23.70 -6.35 12.99
CA PRO A 77 -23.41 -5.74 14.28
C PRO A 77 -22.04 -5.07 14.35
N VAL A 78 -21.04 -5.59 13.63
CA VAL A 78 -19.71 -4.98 13.56
C VAL A 78 -19.77 -3.66 12.80
N ILE A 79 -20.41 -3.64 11.62
CA ILE A 79 -20.59 -2.43 10.81
C ILE A 79 -21.35 -1.35 11.61
N GLU A 80 -22.39 -1.73 12.35
CA GLU A 80 -23.13 -0.81 13.20
C GLU A 80 -22.26 -0.26 14.34
N LEU A 81 -21.43 -1.09 14.97
CA LEU A 81 -20.47 -0.63 15.98
C LEU A 81 -19.45 0.37 15.39
N CYS A 82 -18.99 0.15 14.15
CA CYS A 82 -18.03 1.04 13.50
C CYS A 82 -18.51 2.50 13.39
N ARG A 83 -19.84 2.75 13.32
CA ARG A 83 -20.40 4.12 13.35
C ARG A 83 -19.99 4.91 14.60
N ARG A 84 -19.58 4.22 15.67
CA ARG A 84 -19.23 4.80 16.97
C ARG A 84 -17.71 4.93 17.18
N LEU A 85 -16.88 4.62 16.18
CA LEU A 85 -15.42 4.59 16.30
C LEU A 85 -14.79 5.78 15.56
N PRO A 86 -14.65 6.97 16.19
CA PRO A 86 -14.28 8.21 15.50
C PRO A 86 -12.89 8.16 14.86
N ARG A 87 -12.00 7.29 15.36
CA ARG A 87 -10.61 7.14 14.87
C ARG A 87 -10.39 5.90 14.02
N LEU A 88 -11.43 5.15 13.67
CA LEU A 88 -11.29 3.99 12.80
C LEU A 88 -10.85 4.44 11.41
N GLN A 89 -9.65 4.04 11.00
CA GLN A 89 -9.05 4.34 9.71
C GLN A 89 -9.11 3.17 8.73
N SER A 90 -9.10 1.93 9.23
CA SER A 90 -9.08 0.73 8.38
C SER A 90 -10.04 -0.34 8.89
N LEU A 91 -10.87 -0.85 7.98
CA LEU A 91 -11.81 -1.93 8.24
C LEU A 91 -11.65 -3.05 7.19
N THR A 92 -11.31 -4.24 7.64
CA THR A 92 -11.04 -5.38 6.78
C THR A 92 -11.99 -6.54 7.08
N PHE A 93 -12.60 -7.09 6.02
CA PHE A 93 -13.45 -8.29 6.06
C PHE A 93 -13.04 -9.30 4.99
N CYS A 94 -11.75 -9.46 4.72
CA CYS A 94 -11.29 -10.38 3.68
C CYS A 94 -11.70 -11.84 3.98
N ASP A 95 -12.14 -12.56 2.94
CA ASP A 95 -12.44 -13.99 3.04
C ASP A 95 -13.46 -14.32 4.15
N ASN A 96 -14.66 -13.73 4.05
CA ASN A 96 -15.73 -13.88 5.03
C ASN A 96 -17.10 -14.21 4.42
N TYR A 97 -17.15 -14.58 3.13
CA TYR A 97 -18.38 -14.90 2.41
C TYR A 97 -19.45 -13.80 2.54
N LEU A 98 -19.03 -12.54 2.43
CA LEU A 98 -19.92 -11.38 2.48
C LEU A 98 -20.78 -11.25 1.22
N SER A 99 -22.01 -10.81 1.41
CA SER A 99 -22.99 -10.58 0.34
C SER A 99 -23.09 -9.10 -0.02
N ASN A 100 -23.69 -8.80 -1.18
CA ASN A 100 -23.99 -7.43 -1.61
C ASN A 100 -24.80 -6.61 -0.57
N ASN A 101 -25.67 -7.28 0.19
CA ASN A 101 -26.45 -6.61 1.24
C ASN A 101 -25.54 -6.09 2.37
N THR A 102 -24.56 -6.90 2.80
CA THR A 102 -23.56 -6.46 3.79
C THR A 102 -22.71 -5.31 3.26
N VAL A 103 -22.32 -5.36 1.98
CA VAL A 103 -21.59 -4.26 1.32
C VAL A 103 -22.41 -2.97 1.33
N TRP A 104 -23.71 -3.05 1.11
CA TRP A 104 -24.59 -1.90 1.17
C TRP A 104 -24.59 -1.26 2.57
N TYR A 105 -24.79 -2.04 3.64
CA TYR A 105 -24.73 -1.51 5.02
C TYR A 105 -23.36 -0.91 5.35
N LEU A 106 -22.27 -1.56 4.93
CA LEU A 106 -20.92 -1.04 5.09
C LEU A 106 -20.76 0.30 4.37
N ALA A 107 -21.23 0.41 3.13
CA ALA A 107 -21.17 1.65 2.36
C ALA A 107 -21.96 2.77 3.03
N GLN A 108 -23.15 2.48 3.57
CA GLN A 108 -23.94 3.50 4.29
C GLN A 108 -23.25 3.97 5.58
N MET A 109 -22.61 3.06 6.33
CA MET A 109 -21.78 3.45 7.47
C MET A 109 -20.60 4.31 7.02
N ALA A 110 -19.84 3.83 6.03
CA ALA A 110 -18.61 4.47 5.57
C ALA A 110 -18.87 5.83 4.90
N LEU A 111 -20.04 6.04 4.30
CA LEU A 111 -20.42 7.28 3.62
C LEU A 111 -20.32 8.52 4.51
N TYR A 112 -20.61 8.36 5.80
CA TYR A 112 -20.61 9.44 6.80
C TYR A 112 -19.51 9.29 7.84
N HIS A 113 -18.65 8.29 7.71
CA HIS A 113 -17.61 8.04 8.71
C HIS A 113 -16.52 9.13 8.63
N PRO A 114 -16.16 9.78 9.76
CA PRO A 114 -15.29 10.96 9.74
C PRO A 114 -13.82 10.64 9.48
N GLY A 115 -13.38 9.41 9.79
CA GLY A 115 -11.98 9.03 9.73
C GLY A 115 -11.68 7.76 8.94
N LEU A 116 -12.67 7.12 8.29
CA LEU A 116 -12.44 5.83 7.63
C LEU A 116 -11.77 6.08 6.30
N GLU A 117 -10.65 5.40 6.08
CA GLU A 117 -9.79 5.62 4.92
C GLU A 117 -9.72 4.38 4.03
N ARG A 118 -9.83 3.19 4.65
CA ARG A 118 -9.56 1.92 3.99
C ARG A 118 -10.65 0.91 4.29
N VAL A 119 -11.15 0.29 3.24
CA VAL A 119 -12.09 -0.83 3.31
C VAL A 119 -11.52 -1.97 2.48
N ASP A 120 -11.30 -3.15 3.05
CA ASP A 120 -10.87 -4.32 2.27
C ASP A 120 -11.88 -5.46 2.38
N LEU A 121 -12.45 -5.82 1.23
CA LEU A 121 -13.48 -6.84 1.05
C LEU A 121 -13.00 -7.95 0.11
N SER A 122 -11.68 -8.08 -0.07
CA SER A 122 -11.09 -9.10 -0.93
C SER A 122 -11.48 -10.52 -0.51
N ALA A 123 -11.44 -11.47 -1.45
CA ALA A 123 -11.83 -12.87 -1.29
C ALA A 123 -13.29 -13.08 -0.82
N ASN A 124 -14.19 -12.14 -1.11
CA ASN A 124 -15.62 -12.33 -0.93
C ASN A 124 -16.29 -12.54 -2.30
N GLU A 125 -16.38 -13.80 -2.73
CA GLU A 125 -16.87 -14.20 -4.06
C GLU A 125 -18.31 -13.73 -4.36
N TYR A 126 -19.16 -13.61 -3.33
CA TYR A 126 -20.56 -13.20 -3.48
C TYR A 126 -20.76 -11.69 -3.65
N ILE A 127 -19.69 -10.90 -3.59
CA ILE A 127 -19.75 -9.48 -3.97
C ILE A 127 -19.73 -9.41 -5.49
N SER A 128 -20.84 -8.94 -6.06
CA SER A 128 -21.03 -8.80 -7.50
C SER A 128 -21.23 -7.34 -7.88
N TRP A 129 -21.67 -7.10 -9.12
CA TRP A 129 -21.96 -5.76 -9.65
C TRP A 129 -22.78 -4.88 -8.69
N SER A 130 -23.82 -5.43 -8.05
CA SER A 130 -24.69 -4.66 -7.15
C SER A 130 -23.93 -4.12 -5.92
N GLY A 131 -23.09 -4.94 -5.29
CA GLY A 131 -22.25 -4.49 -4.17
C GLY A 131 -21.22 -3.47 -4.63
N ALA A 132 -20.65 -3.67 -5.83
CA ALA A 132 -19.70 -2.74 -6.41
C ALA A 132 -20.29 -1.34 -6.65
N MET A 133 -21.55 -1.22 -7.07
CA MET A 133 -22.19 0.08 -7.25
C MET A 133 -22.34 0.86 -5.94
N CYS A 134 -22.59 0.17 -4.82
CA CYS A 134 -22.58 0.81 -3.50
C CYS A 134 -21.19 1.37 -3.15
N LEU A 135 -20.13 0.64 -3.53
CA LEU A 135 -18.75 1.08 -3.31
C LEU A 135 -18.35 2.24 -4.24
N VAL A 136 -18.83 2.25 -5.49
CA VAL A 136 -18.67 3.38 -6.41
C VAL A 136 -19.28 4.64 -5.82
N GLU A 137 -20.52 4.55 -5.32
CA GLU A 137 -21.17 5.67 -4.65
C GLU A 137 -20.37 6.14 -3.42
N LEU A 138 -19.91 5.20 -2.59
CA LEU A 138 -19.10 5.49 -1.41
C LEU A 138 -17.85 6.31 -1.76
N VAL A 139 -17.03 5.86 -2.71
CA VAL A 139 -15.77 6.53 -3.04
C VAL A 139 -15.97 7.87 -3.74
N LEU A 140 -17.13 8.10 -4.38
CA LEU A 140 -17.49 9.38 -4.98
C LEU A 140 -17.95 10.40 -3.94
N ARG A 141 -18.68 9.95 -2.91
CA ARG A 141 -19.33 10.83 -1.93
C ARG A 141 -18.52 11.04 -0.66
N ASN A 142 -17.66 10.10 -0.28
CA ASN A 142 -16.74 10.25 0.85
C ASN A 142 -15.27 10.32 0.37
N PRO A 143 -14.66 11.51 0.28
CA PRO A 143 -13.27 11.68 -0.17
C PRO A 143 -12.22 11.20 0.86
N HIS A 144 -12.63 10.79 2.08
CA HIS A 144 -11.71 10.16 3.03
C HIS A 144 -11.34 8.73 2.61
N ILE A 145 -12.20 8.05 1.84
CA ILE A 145 -11.95 6.68 1.37
C ILE A 145 -10.90 6.72 0.27
N VAL A 146 -9.69 6.25 0.59
CA VAL A 146 -8.51 6.22 -0.30
C VAL A 146 -8.12 4.80 -0.71
N TYR A 147 -8.82 3.77 -0.22
CA TYR A 147 -8.61 2.39 -0.62
C TYR A 147 -9.88 1.55 -0.49
N VAL A 148 -10.18 0.76 -1.52
CA VAL A 148 -11.23 -0.27 -1.51
C VAL A 148 -10.70 -1.55 -2.15
N GLY A 149 -10.56 -2.61 -1.37
CA GLY A 149 -10.10 -3.93 -1.83
C GLY A 149 -11.25 -4.83 -2.29
N LEU A 150 -11.15 -5.38 -3.50
CA LEU A 150 -12.19 -6.24 -4.13
C LEU A 150 -11.61 -7.45 -4.87
N ARG A 151 -10.32 -7.78 -4.67
CA ARG A 151 -9.68 -8.91 -5.35
C ARG A 151 -10.41 -10.21 -4.99
N GLY A 152 -10.66 -11.09 -5.95
CA GLY A 152 -11.34 -12.37 -5.66
C GLY A 152 -12.84 -12.24 -5.38
N SER A 153 -13.44 -11.10 -5.75
CA SER A 153 -14.90 -10.96 -5.89
C SER A 153 -15.34 -11.31 -7.32
N THR A 154 -16.65 -11.27 -7.60
CA THR A 154 -17.21 -11.43 -8.95
C THR A 154 -17.40 -10.11 -9.70
N VAL A 155 -16.83 -9.02 -9.17
CA VAL A 155 -16.85 -7.69 -9.79
C VAL A 155 -15.94 -7.66 -11.02
N SER A 156 -16.41 -7.02 -12.10
CA SER A 156 -15.59 -6.89 -13.32
C SER A 156 -14.36 -6.01 -13.08
N ALA A 157 -13.26 -6.34 -13.77
CA ALA A 157 -12.01 -5.59 -13.68
C ALA A 157 -12.17 -4.09 -14.01
N GLU A 158 -13.09 -3.74 -14.92
CA GLU A 158 -13.40 -2.36 -15.29
C GLU A 158 -13.98 -1.54 -14.12
N ILE A 159 -14.87 -2.14 -13.33
CA ILE A 159 -15.48 -1.47 -12.18
C ILE A 159 -14.46 -1.36 -11.04
N VAL A 160 -13.68 -2.43 -10.81
CA VAL A 160 -12.56 -2.38 -9.84
C VAL A 160 -11.60 -1.25 -10.20
N ALA A 161 -11.16 -1.17 -11.45
CA ALA A 161 -10.28 -0.10 -11.91
C ALA A 161 -10.90 1.31 -11.77
N SER A 162 -12.22 1.45 -11.96
CA SER A 162 -12.91 2.73 -11.74
C SER A 162 -12.93 3.15 -10.26
N ILE A 163 -13.17 2.19 -9.35
CA ILE A 163 -13.10 2.41 -7.90
C ILE A 163 -11.67 2.79 -7.52
N GLU A 164 -10.67 2.05 -7.98
CA GLU A 164 -9.25 2.32 -7.74
C GLU A 164 -8.86 3.72 -8.22
N ALA A 165 -9.20 4.07 -9.46
CA ALA A 165 -8.93 5.39 -10.01
C ALA A 165 -9.58 6.51 -9.18
N GLN A 166 -10.80 6.31 -8.68
CA GLN A 166 -11.47 7.28 -7.82
C GLN A 166 -10.81 7.39 -6.44
N THR A 167 -10.46 6.26 -5.81
CA THR A 167 -9.73 6.27 -4.52
C THR A 167 -8.34 6.91 -4.63
N ARG A 168 -7.65 6.78 -5.78
CA ARG A 168 -6.41 7.52 -6.04
C ARG A 168 -6.64 9.03 -6.14
N LYS A 169 -7.72 9.48 -6.79
CA LYS A 169 -8.10 10.91 -6.80
C LYS A 169 -8.37 11.43 -5.39
N ASN A 170 -9.02 10.62 -4.56
CA ASN A 170 -9.27 10.95 -3.16
C ASN A 170 -7.96 11.10 -2.38
N ALA A 171 -7.01 10.15 -2.56
CA ALA A 171 -5.69 10.20 -1.94
C ALA A 171 -4.90 11.47 -2.32
N VAL A 172 -4.89 11.83 -3.61
CA VAL A 172 -4.23 13.06 -4.10
C VAL A 172 -4.87 14.30 -3.51
N SER A 173 -6.21 14.37 -3.53
CA SER A 173 -6.96 15.52 -3.02
C SER A 173 -6.69 15.72 -1.53
N ARG A 174 -6.69 14.63 -0.76
CA ARG A 174 -6.39 14.66 0.67
C ARG A 174 -4.97 15.12 0.96
N PHE A 175 -3.97 14.55 0.27
CA PHE A 175 -2.57 14.96 0.45
C PHE A 175 -2.38 16.46 0.20
N ARG A 176 -3.08 17.02 -0.80
CA ARG A 176 -3.06 18.46 -1.09
C ARG A 176 -3.80 19.29 -0.03
N ASN A 177 -4.94 18.81 0.46
CA ASN A 177 -5.76 19.52 1.46
C ASN A 177 -5.13 19.54 2.85
N GLU A 178 -4.30 18.55 3.18
CA GLU A 178 -3.55 18.49 4.44
C GLU A 178 -2.30 19.41 4.44
N ASP A 179 -2.11 20.23 3.39
CA ASP A 179 -0.93 21.07 3.14
C ASP A 179 0.40 20.29 3.24
N LEU A 180 0.35 18.96 3.04
CA LEU A 180 1.52 18.11 3.02
C LEU A 180 2.34 18.44 1.77
N LYS A 181 3.64 18.59 1.97
CA LYS A 181 4.58 18.90 0.89
C LYS A 181 5.41 17.67 0.57
N ARG A 182 5.91 17.62 -0.66
CA ARG A 182 6.90 16.63 -1.08
C ARG A 182 8.06 16.60 -0.08
N LEU A 183 8.33 15.43 0.47
CA LEU A 183 9.39 15.19 1.44
C LEU A 183 10.26 14.03 0.94
N PRO A 184 11.30 14.32 0.13
CA PRO A 184 12.22 13.30 -0.36
C PRO A 184 12.94 12.58 0.79
N PRO A 185 13.34 11.32 0.62
CA PRO A 185 14.10 10.60 1.64
C PRO A 185 15.46 11.28 1.90
N ALA A 186 15.80 11.39 3.19
CA ALA A 186 17.06 11.95 3.67
C ALA A 186 18.14 10.88 3.92
N HIS A 187 17.82 9.60 3.69
CA HIS A 187 18.73 8.47 3.92
C HIS A 187 19.96 8.50 2.98
N PRO A 188 21.16 8.07 3.42
CA PRO A 188 22.37 8.12 2.60
C PRO A 188 22.22 7.44 1.23
N VAL A 189 21.47 6.34 1.16
CA VAL A 189 21.24 5.61 -0.09
C VAL A 189 20.51 6.48 -1.14
N ALA A 190 19.64 7.40 -0.73
CA ALA A 190 19.01 8.34 -1.65
C ALA A 190 20.04 9.28 -2.29
N MET A 191 21.10 9.65 -1.57
CA MET A 191 22.21 10.42 -2.14
C MET A 191 22.99 9.60 -3.17
N TYR A 192 23.19 8.30 -2.94
CA TYR A 192 23.87 7.41 -3.88
C TYR A 192 23.09 7.28 -5.18
N ILE A 193 21.76 7.08 -5.09
CA ILE A 193 20.85 7.05 -6.23
C ILE A 193 20.98 8.34 -7.06
N ARG A 194 20.95 9.51 -6.40
CA ARG A 194 21.04 10.82 -7.08
C ARG A 194 22.40 11.03 -7.76
N ALA A 195 23.50 10.60 -7.13
CA ALA A 195 24.84 10.70 -7.73
C ALA A 195 24.99 9.82 -8.98
N LEU A 196 24.53 8.56 -8.89
CA LEU A 196 24.56 7.63 -10.03
C LEU A 196 23.65 8.11 -11.17
N LYS A 197 22.44 8.60 -10.85
CA LYS A 197 21.54 9.20 -11.85
C LYS A 197 22.20 10.39 -12.56
N HIS A 198 22.89 11.26 -11.83
CA HIS A 198 23.63 12.37 -12.42
C HIS A 198 24.75 11.87 -13.35
N GLN A 199 25.54 10.88 -12.93
CA GLN A 199 26.59 10.31 -13.77
C GLN A 199 26.03 9.67 -15.06
N PHE A 200 24.92 8.94 -14.96
CA PHE A 200 24.21 8.42 -16.12
C PHE A 200 23.79 9.55 -17.07
N ALA A 201 23.17 10.60 -16.54
CA ALA A 201 22.70 11.74 -17.34
C ALA A 201 23.82 12.47 -18.09
N MET A 202 25.04 12.49 -17.56
CA MET A 202 26.20 13.08 -18.22
C MET A 202 26.75 12.25 -19.40
N HIS A 203 26.45 10.95 -19.46
CA HIS A 203 27.03 10.02 -20.45
C HIS A 203 26.00 9.44 -21.42
N GLN A 204 24.71 9.62 -21.15
CA GLN A 204 23.64 9.05 -21.96
C GLN A 204 23.50 9.74 -23.32
N GLN A 205 23.16 8.96 -24.33
CA GLN A 205 22.69 9.40 -25.64
C GLN A 205 21.34 8.72 -25.89
N ASP A 206 20.29 9.50 -26.10
CA ASP A 206 18.91 9.02 -26.33
C ASP A 206 18.40 8.04 -25.26
N GLY A 207 18.74 8.30 -24.00
CA GLY A 207 18.32 7.50 -22.83
C GLY A 207 19.16 6.24 -22.60
N LEU A 208 20.27 6.08 -23.32
CA LEU A 208 21.08 4.86 -23.33
C LEU A 208 22.56 5.15 -23.06
N VAL A 209 23.25 4.23 -22.37
CA VAL A 209 24.70 4.27 -22.13
C VAL A 209 25.36 2.94 -22.47
N SER A 210 26.66 2.93 -22.73
CA SER A 210 27.43 1.68 -22.87
C SER A 210 27.54 0.94 -21.53
N ALA A 211 27.53 -0.39 -21.55
CA ALA A 211 27.78 -1.21 -20.36
C ALA A 211 29.13 -0.94 -19.68
N SER A 212 30.10 -0.35 -20.40
CA SER A 212 31.36 0.13 -19.82
C SER A 212 31.18 1.17 -18.72
N LEU A 213 30.07 1.93 -18.72
CA LEU A 213 29.79 2.93 -17.70
C LEU A 213 29.63 2.31 -16.31
N LEU A 214 29.26 1.03 -16.21
CA LEU A 214 29.13 0.32 -14.93
C LEU A 214 30.43 0.33 -14.12
N ASP A 215 31.59 0.33 -14.78
CA ASP A 215 32.89 0.35 -14.09
C ASP A 215 33.05 1.69 -13.34
N SER A 216 32.92 2.81 -14.05
CA SER A 216 33.00 4.15 -13.46
C SER A 216 31.82 4.47 -12.52
N GLY A 217 30.65 3.88 -12.76
CA GLY A 217 29.48 4.03 -11.89
C GLY A 217 29.68 3.32 -10.56
N PHE A 218 30.32 2.16 -10.58
CA PHE A 218 30.70 1.45 -9.36
C PHE A 218 31.78 2.18 -8.57
N GLU A 219 32.78 2.77 -9.24
CA GLU A 219 33.76 3.65 -8.59
C GLU A 219 33.11 4.86 -7.93
N GLU A 220 32.16 5.50 -8.60
CA GLU A 220 31.37 6.60 -8.04
C GLU A 220 30.57 6.14 -6.82
N LEU A 221 29.93 4.97 -6.87
CA LEU A 221 29.21 4.39 -5.74
C LEU A 221 30.13 4.20 -4.52
N LEU A 222 31.34 3.66 -4.72
CA LEU A 222 32.34 3.56 -3.65
C LEU A 222 32.73 4.94 -3.13
N ARG A 223 32.89 5.94 -4.00
CA ARG A 223 33.24 7.30 -3.62
C ARG A 223 32.17 7.94 -2.75
N VAL A 224 30.90 7.91 -3.17
CA VAL A 224 29.80 8.55 -2.43
C VAL A 224 29.43 7.82 -1.15
N SER A 225 29.73 6.52 -1.06
CA SER A 225 29.57 5.73 0.17
C SER A 225 30.77 5.78 1.11
N GLY A 226 31.84 6.52 0.76
CA GLY A 226 33.05 6.65 1.58
C GLY A 226 33.96 5.42 1.60
N ARG A 227 33.82 4.54 0.60
CA ARG A 227 34.47 3.22 0.48
C ARG A 227 35.47 3.12 -0.67
N THR A 228 35.97 4.25 -1.17
CA THR A 228 36.98 4.28 -2.25
C THR A 228 38.19 3.39 -1.98
N GLY A 229 38.58 3.23 -0.70
CA GLY A 229 39.69 2.36 -0.30
C GLY A 229 39.50 0.88 -0.64
N GLU A 230 38.27 0.43 -0.91
CA GLU A 230 37.95 -0.96 -1.22
C GLU A 230 38.05 -1.30 -2.71
N LEU A 231 38.29 -0.31 -3.59
CA LEU A 231 38.31 -0.53 -5.04
C LEU A 231 39.27 -1.67 -5.45
N HIS A 232 40.40 -1.81 -4.75
CA HIS A 232 41.40 -2.85 -4.99
C HIS A 232 40.90 -4.29 -4.73
N LEU A 233 39.77 -4.46 -4.03
CA LEU A 233 39.16 -5.77 -3.78
C LEU A 233 38.37 -6.29 -5.01
N PHE A 234 38.08 -5.42 -5.98
CA PHE A 234 37.25 -5.73 -7.14
C PHE A 234 38.13 -5.93 -8.38
N THR A 235 38.11 -7.15 -8.92
CA THR A 235 38.94 -7.57 -10.06
C THR A 235 38.25 -7.37 -11.40
N ASP A 236 38.98 -7.44 -12.51
CA ASP A 236 38.39 -7.44 -13.87
C ASP A 236 37.33 -8.54 -14.06
N LYS A 237 37.51 -9.67 -13.37
CA LYS A 237 36.53 -10.77 -13.33
C LYS A 237 35.23 -10.34 -12.65
N TYR A 238 35.29 -9.52 -11.61
CA TYR A 238 34.11 -8.93 -10.98
C TYR A 238 33.38 -8.01 -11.97
N PHE A 239 34.08 -7.08 -12.61
CA PHE A 239 33.46 -6.15 -13.57
C PHE A 239 32.89 -6.88 -14.79
N SER A 240 33.55 -7.94 -15.26
CA SER A 240 33.02 -8.79 -16.35
C SER A 240 31.73 -9.49 -15.94
N LYS A 241 31.64 -10.00 -14.70
CA LYS A 241 30.39 -10.56 -14.16
C LYS A 241 29.30 -9.49 -14.01
N LEU A 242 29.64 -8.31 -13.49
CA LEU A 242 28.72 -7.18 -13.35
C LEU A 242 28.09 -6.83 -14.71
N LYS A 243 28.91 -6.66 -15.75
CA LYS A 243 28.46 -6.37 -17.12
C LYS A 243 27.65 -7.50 -17.75
N ALA A 244 27.97 -8.76 -17.42
CA ALA A 244 27.21 -9.91 -17.92
C ALA A 244 25.78 -10.02 -17.35
N ARG A 245 25.44 -9.28 -16.28
CA ARG A 245 24.07 -9.21 -15.72
C ARG A 245 23.15 -8.24 -16.47
N ALA A 246 23.72 -7.44 -17.37
CA ALA A 246 22.94 -6.60 -18.26
C ALA A 246 22.52 -7.38 -19.51
N SER A 247 21.39 -6.98 -20.10
CA SER A 247 21.02 -7.41 -21.45
C SER A 247 22.10 -7.00 -22.47
N PRO A 248 22.37 -7.80 -23.51
CA PRO A 248 23.33 -7.44 -24.55
C PRO A 248 22.93 -6.11 -25.23
N GLY A 249 23.79 -5.09 -25.16
CA GLY A 249 23.54 -3.79 -25.78
C GLY A 249 23.82 -2.61 -24.84
N SER A 250 23.12 -1.50 -25.08
CA SER A 250 23.17 -0.30 -24.24
C SER A 250 22.24 -0.43 -23.02
N LEU A 251 22.57 0.27 -21.93
CA LEU A 251 21.81 0.26 -20.68
C LEU A 251 20.89 1.47 -20.58
N THR A 252 19.69 1.24 -20.04
CA THR A 252 18.81 2.30 -19.54
C THR A 252 19.27 2.78 -18.16
N CYS A 253 18.68 3.88 -17.67
CA CYS A 253 18.95 4.40 -16.33
C CYS A 253 18.56 3.37 -15.26
N GLU A 254 17.42 2.68 -15.45
CA GLU A 254 16.94 1.64 -14.56
C GLU A 254 17.90 0.47 -14.48
N ALA A 255 18.41 -0.01 -15.63
CA ALA A 255 19.39 -1.08 -15.67
C ALA A 255 20.69 -0.68 -14.97
N PHE A 256 21.17 0.54 -15.23
CA PHE A 256 22.36 1.09 -14.59
C PHE A 256 22.21 1.15 -13.06
N LEU A 257 21.09 1.65 -12.55
CA LEU A 257 20.82 1.77 -11.12
C LEU A 257 20.62 0.41 -10.44
N VAL A 258 19.79 -0.48 -11.01
CA VAL A 258 19.53 -1.82 -10.45
C VAL A 258 20.82 -2.62 -10.30
N LEU A 259 21.66 -2.64 -11.35
CA LEU A 259 22.89 -3.43 -11.34
C LEU A 259 23.94 -2.91 -10.34
N LEU A 260 23.98 -1.60 -10.08
CA LEU A 260 24.95 -1.00 -9.16
C LEU A 260 24.47 -1.00 -7.71
N LEU A 261 23.19 -0.73 -7.46
CA LEU A 261 22.66 -0.51 -6.13
C LEU A 261 22.07 -1.76 -5.48
N ILE A 262 21.69 -2.77 -6.28
CA ILE A 262 21.11 -4.01 -5.79
C ILE A 262 22.08 -5.15 -6.10
N GLU A 263 22.85 -5.53 -5.08
CA GLU A 263 23.86 -6.57 -5.18
C GLU A 263 23.21 -7.91 -5.54
N GLY A 264 23.85 -8.66 -6.44
CA GLY A 264 23.34 -9.96 -6.90
C GLY A 264 22.19 -9.90 -7.91
N SER A 265 21.51 -8.76 -8.07
CA SER A 265 20.35 -8.66 -8.97
C SER A 265 20.73 -8.74 -10.46
N THR A 266 19.82 -9.28 -11.26
CA THR A 266 19.79 -9.18 -12.72
C THR A 266 18.76 -8.15 -13.14
N TYR A 267 18.98 -7.49 -14.28
CA TYR A 267 17.97 -6.58 -14.83
C TYR A 267 16.92 -7.38 -15.64
N ASP A 268 15.67 -7.23 -15.22
CA ASP A 268 14.46 -7.68 -15.90
C ASP A 268 13.59 -6.48 -16.27
N GLU A 269 13.50 -6.21 -17.57
CA GLU A 269 12.71 -5.14 -18.15
C GLU A 269 11.20 -5.32 -17.91
N THR A 270 10.72 -6.57 -17.91
CA THR A 270 9.29 -6.87 -17.69
C THR A 270 8.83 -6.40 -16.32
N THR A 271 9.65 -6.67 -15.30
CA THR A 271 9.42 -6.19 -13.94
C THR A 271 9.45 -4.67 -13.85
N VAL A 272 10.41 -4.02 -14.52
CA VAL A 272 10.51 -2.56 -14.53
C VAL A 272 9.28 -1.92 -15.16
N GLU A 273 8.76 -2.46 -16.26
CA GLU A 273 7.55 -1.95 -16.90
C GLU A 273 6.30 -2.11 -16.01
N LYS A 274 6.18 -3.23 -15.28
CA LYS A 274 5.13 -3.39 -14.25
C LYS A 274 5.25 -2.33 -13.15
N LEU A 275 6.47 -2.09 -12.67
CA LEU A 275 6.73 -1.06 -11.65
C LEU A 275 6.40 0.34 -12.17
N LYS A 276 6.71 0.67 -13.43
CA LYS A 276 6.33 1.96 -14.05
C LYS A 276 4.81 2.12 -14.07
N HIS A 277 4.08 1.07 -14.42
CA HIS A 277 2.63 1.08 -14.42
C HIS A 277 2.06 1.38 -13.02
N VAL A 278 2.53 0.67 -11.99
CA VAL A 278 2.05 0.88 -10.62
C VAL A 278 2.51 2.24 -10.06
N PHE A 279 3.74 2.68 -10.35
CA PHE A 279 4.19 4.02 -9.96
C PHE A 279 3.31 5.12 -10.57
N THR A 280 2.94 4.97 -11.84
CA THR A 280 2.05 5.90 -12.55
C THR A 280 0.65 5.90 -11.92
N MET A 281 0.11 4.72 -11.60
CA MET A 281 -1.17 4.57 -10.91
C MET A 281 -1.18 5.26 -9.53
N PHE A 282 -0.07 5.16 -8.79
CA PHE A 282 0.07 5.74 -7.46
C PHE A 282 0.61 7.17 -7.44
N ASN A 283 0.89 7.77 -8.60
CA ASN A 283 1.46 9.09 -8.70
C ASN A 283 0.60 10.15 -7.98
N MET A 284 1.25 10.93 -7.12
CA MET A 284 0.63 11.97 -6.31
C MET A 284 0.55 13.33 -7.02
N GLU A 285 1.19 13.45 -8.19
CA GLU A 285 1.17 14.66 -9.01
C GLU A 285 0.53 14.38 -10.38
N PRO A 286 -0.80 14.22 -10.48
CA PRO A 286 -1.46 13.88 -11.75
C PRO A 286 -1.38 15.01 -12.80
N SER A 287 -0.85 16.18 -12.45
CA SER A 287 -0.70 17.30 -13.37
C SER A 287 0.57 17.23 -14.24
N VAL A 288 1.56 16.39 -13.86
CA VAL A 288 2.79 16.29 -14.65
C VAL A 288 2.59 15.48 -15.94
N PRO A 289 3.18 15.90 -17.06
CA PRO A 289 3.06 15.16 -18.34
C PRO A 289 3.72 13.78 -18.30
N ASP A 290 4.82 13.65 -17.56
CA ASP A 290 5.57 12.41 -17.40
C ASP A 290 5.69 12.07 -15.92
N PRO A 291 4.81 11.19 -15.39
CA PRO A 291 4.86 10.72 -14.02
C PRO A 291 6.20 10.08 -13.66
N ILE A 292 6.84 9.35 -14.56
CA ILE A 292 8.11 8.65 -14.28
C ILE A 292 9.23 9.66 -14.01
N LYS A 293 9.23 10.77 -14.75
CA LYS A 293 10.26 11.80 -14.61
C LYS A 293 10.00 12.77 -13.45
N ASP A 294 8.78 13.28 -13.36
CA ASP A 294 8.46 14.45 -12.53
C ASP A 294 7.46 14.13 -11.40
N GLY A 295 6.91 12.91 -11.38
CA GLY A 295 6.00 12.41 -10.36
C GLY A 295 6.68 11.84 -9.12
N TYR A 296 5.85 11.45 -8.16
CA TYR A 296 6.28 10.80 -6.91
C TYR A 296 5.14 10.00 -6.29
N VAL A 297 5.49 9.00 -5.50
CA VAL A 297 4.55 8.18 -4.71
C VAL A 297 4.80 8.38 -3.21
N LEU A 298 3.83 8.01 -2.36
CA LEU A 298 4.00 8.05 -0.91
C LEU A 298 4.64 6.75 -0.39
N GLY A 299 5.62 6.87 0.50
CA GLY A 299 6.24 5.72 1.17
C GLY A 299 5.24 4.92 2.01
N ARG A 300 4.22 5.57 2.58
CA ARG A 300 3.15 4.92 3.34
C ARG A 300 2.25 4.01 2.49
N ASP A 301 2.16 4.25 1.18
CA ASP A 301 1.34 3.46 0.24
C ASP A 301 2.05 2.16 -0.20
N MET A 302 3.25 1.88 0.30
CA MET A 302 4.08 0.76 -0.15
C MET A 302 3.35 -0.59 -0.05
N ALA A 303 2.60 -0.83 1.03
CA ALA A 303 1.84 -2.07 1.18
C ALA A 303 0.81 -2.27 0.05
N ASP A 304 0.16 -1.20 -0.40
CA ASP A 304 -0.83 -1.25 -1.47
C ASP A 304 -0.17 -1.43 -2.82
N ILE A 305 0.89 -0.67 -3.08
CA ILE A 305 1.69 -0.79 -4.29
C ILE A 305 2.17 -2.24 -4.47
N MET A 306 2.69 -2.85 -3.40
CA MET A 306 3.12 -4.25 -3.43
C MET A 306 1.92 -5.20 -3.61
N THR A 307 0.76 -4.89 -3.03
CA THR A 307 -0.47 -5.65 -3.29
C THR A 307 -0.84 -5.64 -4.78
N HIS A 308 -0.71 -4.50 -5.47
CA HIS A 308 -0.92 -4.43 -6.93
C HIS A 308 0.14 -5.18 -7.73
N MET A 309 1.40 -5.10 -7.30
CA MET A 309 2.52 -5.75 -7.98
C MET A 309 2.45 -7.28 -7.91
N TYR A 310 2.12 -7.82 -6.74
CA TYR A 310 2.26 -9.26 -6.45
C TYR A 310 0.94 -9.96 -6.15
N GLY A 311 -0.13 -9.20 -5.97
CA GLY A 311 -1.46 -9.74 -5.75
C GLY A 311 -1.78 -10.14 -4.31
N SER A 312 -0.84 -10.00 -3.38
CA SER A 312 -1.10 -10.21 -1.95
C SER A 312 -0.50 -9.06 -1.16
N ARG A 313 -1.18 -8.70 -0.07
CA ARG A 313 -0.67 -7.66 0.83
C ARG A 313 0.55 -8.22 1.57
N PRO A 314 1.73 -7.57 1.48
CA PRO A 314 2.90 -7.98 2.25
C PRO A 314 2.63 -7.84 3.75
N SER A 315 3.40 -8.57 4.57
CA SER A 315 3.34 -8.41 6.02
C SER A 315 3.85 -7.03 6.45
N ASP A 316 3.41 -6.54 7.61
CA ASP A 316 3.92 -5.26 8.15
C ASP A 316 5.45 -5.29 8.37
N VAL A 317 6.00 -6.46 8.69
CA VAL A 317 7.45 -6.68 8.82
C VAL A 317 8.16 -6.48 7.48
N ASP A 318 7.61 -7.03 6.41
CA ASP A 318 8.14 -6.88 5.05
C ASP A 318 8.04 -5.42 4.57
N VAL A 319 6.91 -4.74 4.83
CA VAL A 319 6.72 -3.32 4.50
C VAL A 319 7.72 -2.45 5.28
N ALA A 320 7.89 -2.70 6.57
CA ALA A 320 8.85 -1.98 7.40
C ALA A 320 10.29 -2.19 6.90
N ALA A 321 10.66 -3.43 6.56
CA ALA A 321 11.98 -3.74 6.00
C ALA A 321 12.25 -2.97 4.70
N LEU A 322 11.26 -2.88 3.81
CA LEU A 322 11.34 -2.10 2.57
C LEU A 322 11.50 -0.61 2.83
N GLN A 323 10.67 -0.04 3.71
CA GLN A 323 10.72 1.38 4.07
C GLN A 323 12.05 1.76 4.73
N CYS A 324 12.62 0.88 5.57
CA CYS A 324 13.92 1.09 6.19
C CYS A 324 15.06 1.29 5.17
N ARG A 325 14.99 0.71 3.96
CA ARG A 325 16.04 0.85 2.93
C ARG A 325 16.32 2.30 2.51
N LEU A 326 15.32 3.18 2.59
CA LEU A 326 15.46 4.63 2.34
C LEU A 326 15.01 5.50 3.52
N GLY A 327 14.82 4.92 4.72
CA GLY A 327 14.26 5.65 5.86
C GLY A 327 12.88 6.26 5.55
N ALA A 328 12.10 5.62 4.68
CA ALA A 328 10.77 6.08 4.24
C ALA A 328 9.67 5.71 5.24
N THR A 329 9.96 5.91 6.53
CA THR A 329 9.07 5.56 7.65
C THR A 329 8.18 6.72 8.08
N ALA A 330 8.54 7.96 7.71
CA ALA A 330 7.69 9.11 7.98
C ALA A 330 6.49 9.11 7.02
N GLU A 331 5.32 9.44 7.55
CA GLU A 331 4.05 9.39 6.84
C GLU A 331 4.03 10.21 5.53
N ALA A 332 4.72 11.35 5.53
CA ALA A 332 4.80 12.25 4.38
C ALA A 332 5.96 11.93 3.41
N THR A 333 6.76 10.87 3.66
CA THR A 333 7.92 10.59 2.80
C THR A 333 7.47 10.29 1.37
N THR A 334 8.04 11.00 0.41
CA THR A 334 7.75 10.85 -1.02
C THR A 334 8.93 10.24 -1.75
N LEU A 335 8.68 9.34 -2.69
CA LEU A 335 9.70 8.64 -3.46
C LEU A 335 9.60 9.04 -4.94
N SER A 336 10.71 9.48 -5.54
CA SER A 336 10.80 9.57 -7.01
C SER A 336 10.85 8.18 -7.64
N TRP A 337 10.77 8.10 -8.96
CA TRP A 337 10.84 6.83 -9.69
C TRP A 337 12.06 5.98 -9.30
N GLU A 338 13.25 6.58 -9.22
CA GLU A 338 14.48 5.82 -8.93
C GLU A 338 14.54 5.33 -7.47
N GLU A 339 14.03 6.15 -6.54
CA GLU A 339 13.93 5.81 -5.13
C GLU A 339 12.90 4.69 -4.91
N PHE A 340 11.76 4.78 -5.61
CA PHE A 340 10.75 3.73 -5.65
C PHE A 340 11.28 2.44 -6.26
N LEU A 341 11.92 2.52 -7.44
CA LEU A 341 12.51 1.38 -8.13
C LEU A 341 13.51 0.64 -7.23
N TYR A 342 14.38 1.39 -6.57
CA TYR A 342 15.35 0.79 -5.63
C TYR A 342 14.66 -0.03 -4.53
N ILE A 343 13.56 0.47 -3.96
CA ILE A 343 12.80 -0.23 -2.90
C ILE A 343 12.03 -1.42 -3.48
N ALA A 344 11.25 -1.21 -4.53
CA ALA A 344 10.18 -2.09 -4.97
C ALA A 344 10.63 -3.22 -5.92
N TYR A 345 11.89 -3.19 -6.39
CA TYR A 345 12.39 -4.19 -7.33
C TYR A 345 12.46 -5.60 -6.69
N PRO A 346 11.72 -6.61 -7.22
CA PRO A 346 11.52 -7.94 -6.62
C PRO A 346 12.77 -8.79 -6.52
N HIS A 347 13.78 -8.58 -7.38
CA HIS A 347 15.05 -9.29 -7.30
C HIS A 347 15.96 -8.72 -6.20
N GLY A 348 15.36 -8.33 -5.08
CA GLY A 348 16.04 -7.83 -3.89
C GLY A 348 17.06 -8.82 -3.31
N PRO A 349 17.87 -8.38 -2.34
CA PRO A 349 19.01 -9.14 -1.82
C PRO A 349 18.57 -10.50 -1.26
N GLN A 350 19.34 -11.57 -1.53
CA GLN A 350 19.07 -12.90 -1.00
C GLN A 350 19.45 -13.00 0.48
N VAL A 351 18.95 -14.05 1.17
CA VAL A 351 19.32 -14.34 2.56
C VAL A 351 20.83 -14.49 2.69
N GLY A 352 21.45 -13.56 3.42
CA GLY A 352 22.88 -13.52 3.68
C GLY A 352 23.65 -12.47 2.86
N ASP A 353 23.00 -11.79 1.91
CA ASP A 353 23.64 -10.74 1.13
C ASP A 353 23.79 -9.46 1.95
N ARG A 354 25.03 -8.95 2.01
CA ARG A 354 25.35 -7.70 2.70
C ARG A 354 25.36 -6.58 1.67
N LEU A 355 24.28 -5.81 1.57
CA LEU A 355 24.31 -4.56 0.82
C LEU A 355 25.24 -3.56 1.51
N TRP A 356 26.51 -3.60 1.09
CA TRP A 356 27.48 -2.56 1.37
C TRP A 356 27.64 -2.19 2.87
N GLY A 357 27.47 -3.16 3.78
CA GLY A 357 27.57 -2.98 5.24
C GLY A 357 26.23 -2.75 5.96
N MET A 358 25.13 -2.60 5.22
CA MET A 358 23.76 -2.66 5.73
C MET A 358 23.26 -4.10 5.62
N MET A 359 22.75 -4.66 6.72
CA MET A 359 21.93 -5.87 6.62
C MET A 359 20.62 -5.47 5.96
N CYS A 360 20.46 -5.81 4.69
CA CYS A 360 19.12 -5.81 4.10
C CYS A 360 18.48 -7.13 4.48
N THR A 361 17.44 -7.07 5.29
CA THR A 361 16.57 -8.22 5.51
C THR A 361 15.93 -8.53 4.16
N PRO A 362 16.22 -9.69 3.55
CA PRO A 362 15.41 -10.17 2.44
C PRO A 362 13.97 -10.18 2.90
N LEU A 363 13.04 -9.98 1.97
CA LEU A 363 11.65 -10.32 2.23
C LEU A 363 11.63 -11.78 2.72
N SER A 364 10.88 -12.02 3.80
CA SER A 364 10.90 -13.28 4.56
C SER A 364 10.71 -14.51 3.66
N ASN A 365 9.97 -14.30 2.57
CA ASN A 365 9.95 -15.11 1.37
C ASN A 365 10.20 -14.17 0.18
N PRO A 366 10.86 -14.60 -0.92
CA PRO A 366 10.71 -13.89 -2.18
C PRO A 366 9.20 -13.75 -2.39
N ILE A 367 8.69 -12.52 -2.53
CA ILE A 367 7.27 -12.35 -2.83
C ILE A 367 7.09 -13.05 -4.16
N GLU A 368 6.48 -14.24 -4.10
CA GLU A 368 6.40 -15.12 -5.25
C GLU A 368 5.76 -14.30 -6.37
N VAL A 369 6.50 -14.13 -7.46
CA VAL A 369 5.88 -13.81 -8.73
C VAL A 369 4.99 -15.01 -8.98
N MET A 370 3.69 -14.91 -8.67
CA MET A 370 2.72 -15.84 -9.19
C MET A 370 2.89 -15.76 -10.70
N HIS A 371 3.63 -16.71 -11.27
CA HIS A 371 3.59 -16.99 -12.68
C HIS A 371 2.11 -17.17 -13.00
N CYS A 372 1.56 -16.25 -13.81
CA CYS A 372 0.22 -16.35 -14.33
C CYS A 372 -0.02 -17.72 -14.98
#